data_AF-A0A2K8LU84-F1
#
_entry.id   AF-A0A2K8LU84-F1
#
_cell.length_a   1.000
_cell.length_b   1.000
_cell.length_c   1.000
_cell.angle_alpha   90.00
_cell.angle_beta   90.00
_cell.angle_gamma   90.00
#
_symmetry.space_group_name_H-M   'P 1'
#
loop_
_entity.id
_entity.type
_entity.pdbx_description
1 polymer ?
#
loop_
_entity_poly.entity_id
_entity_poly.type
_entity_poly.pdbx_seq_one_letter_code
_entity_poly.pdbx_strand_id
1 'polypeptide(L)'
;MSVLVPLVLGTLALLDAALAGFRAATGRNALIRKRSYYLAASRRGLAGGAAGLGLLASLIGAALAFSADPGARYAGLVAAGARMLQVLGPFAAIAVLSLLAYWLLPLRGSTFVILIGLGPFTLARPVVVFAAALWSAAASSDWLAWTVALAAAVVVLAVEPLVHRRWYRPGD
;
A
#
# COMPACT_ATOMS: atom_id res chain seq x y z
N MET A 1 -2.77 15.46 16.29
CA MET A 1 -1.85 14.87 15.27
C MET A 1 -1.71 13.34 15.37
N SER A 2 -2.03 12.73 16.52
CA SER A 2 -1.82 11.29 16.78
C SER A 2 -2.67 10.32 15.95
N VAL A 3 -3.85 10.73 15.46
CA VAL A 3 -4.72 9.89 14.61
C VAL A 3 -4.43 10.09 13.12
N LEU A 4 -3.75 11.19 12.76
CA LEU A 4 -3.56 11.59 11.36
C LEU A 4 -2.57 10.67 10.65
N VAL A 5 -1.48 10.28 11.34
CA VAL A 5 -0.46 9.36 10.81
C VAL A 5 -1.05 8.00 10.39
N PRO A 6 -1.76 7.25 11.25
CA PRO A 6 -2.33 5.96 10.85
C PRO A 6 -3.41 6.11 9.77
N LEU A 7 -4.20 7.19 9.78
CA LEU A 7 -5.18 7.46 8.71
C LEU A 7 -4.51 7.66 7.35
N VAL A 8 -3.44 8.46 7.29
CA VAL A 8 -2.72 8.69 6.03
C VAL A 8 -2.06 7.40 5.55
N LEU A 9 -1.35 6.67 6.41
CA LEU A 9 -0.73 5.40 6.05
C LEU A 9 -1.76 4.36 5.59
N GLY A 10 -2.89 4.24 6.28
CA GLY A 10 -3.99 3.36 5.89
C GLY A 10 -4.58 3.73 4.53
N THR A 11 -4.79 5.03 4.27
CA THR A 11 -5.29 5.52 2.98
C THR A 11 -4.32 5.21 1.85
N LEU A 12 -3.01 5.46 2.07
CA LEU A 12 -1.97 5.15 1.09
C LEU A 12 -1.91 3.65 0.78
N ALA A 13 -1.95 2.80 1.81
CA ALA A 13 -1.93 1.36 1.63
C ALA A 13 -3.17 0.82 0.88
N LEU A 14 -4.36 1.40 1.12
CA LEU A 14 -5.59 1.04 0.40
C LEU A 14 -5.55 1.46 -1.07
N LEU A 15 -5.06 2.69 -1.36
CA LEU A 15 -4.88 3.17 -2.73
C LEU A 15 -3.89 2.27 -3.48
N ASP A 16 -2.78 1.95 -2.85
CA ASP A 16 -1.75 1.08 -3.40
C ASP A 16 -2.27 -0.34 -3.66
N ALA A 17 -3.09 -0.90 -2.76
CA ALA A 17 -3.77 -2.18 -2.96
C ALA A 17 -4.77 -2.15 -4.14
N ALA A 18 -5.53 -1.06 -4.30
CA ALA A 18 -6.43 -0.87 -5.43
C ALA A 18 -5.67 -0.77 -6.76
N LEU A 19 -4.54 -0.07 -6.78
CA LEU A 19 -3.65 0.04 -7.93
C LEU A 19 -2.99 -1.31 -8.25
N ALA A 20 -2.55 -2.08 -7.26
CA ALA A 20 -2.04 -3.44 -7.47
C ALA A 20 -3.07 -4.35 -8.14
N GLY A 21 -4.35 -4.27 -7.72
CA GLY A 21 -5.46 -4.96 -8.37
C GLY A 21 -5.65 -4.55 -9.84
N PHE A 22 -5.56 -3.25 -10.14
CA PHE A 22 -5.60 -2.74 -11.52
C PHE A 22 -4.44 -3.29 -12.37
N ARG A 23 -3.20 -3.25 -11.84
CA ARG A 23 -2.00 -3.75 -12.53
C ARG A 23 -2.11 -5.24 -12.84
N ALA A 24 -2.57 -6.04 -11.89
CA ALA A 24 -2.76 -7.48 -12.07
C ALA A 24 -3.73 -7.82 -13.21
N ALA A 25 -4.66 -6.92 -13.55
CA ALA A 25 -5.61 -7.09 -14.64
C ALA A 25 -5.13 -6.49 -15.98
N THR A 26 -4.15 -5.58 -15.96
CA THR A 26 -3.67 -4.88 -17.15
C THR A 26 -2.97 -5.86 -18.09
N GLY A 27 -3.25 -5.79 -19.39
CA GLY A 27 -2.64 -6.65 -20.41
C GLY A 27 -3.25 -8.05 -20.57
N ARG A 28 -4.22 -8.46 -19.72
CA ARG A 28 -4.84 -9.80 -19.79
C ARG A 28 -6.18 -9.90 -20.52
N ASN A 29 -6.79 -8.77 -20.87
CA ASN A 29 -8.11 -8.75 -21.50
C ASN A 29 -8.05 -7.94 -22.81
N ALA A 30 -8.47 -8.54 -23.93
CA ALA A 30 -8.48 -7.94 -25.27
C ALA A 30 -9.76 -7.16 -25.60
N LEU A 31 -10.79 -7.21 -24.74
CA LEU A 31 -12.11 -6.58 -25.01
C LEU A 31 -12.03 -5.07 -25.22
N ILE A 32 -12.88 -4.51 -26.09
CA ILE A 32 -12.90 -3.05 -26.37
C ILE A 32 -13.41 -2.24 -25.16
N ARG A 33 -14.38 -2.76 -24.39
CA ARG A 33 -14.91 -2.12 -23.17
C ARG A 33 -14.32 -2.78 -21.91
N LYS A 34 -13.19 -2.26 -21.42
CA LYS A 34 -12.46 -2.82 -20.26
C LYS A 34 -12.78 -2.16 -18.91
N ARG A 35 -13.61 -1.12 -18.89
CA ARG A 35 -13.82 -0.27 -17.71
C ARG A 35 -14.37 -1.04 -16.50
N SER A 36 -15.39 -1.87 -16.71
CA SER A 36 -15.98 -2.72 -15.67
C SER A 36 -15.00 -3.79 -15.17
N TYR A 37 -14.21 -4.37 -16.07
CA TYR A 37 -13.20 -5.36 -15.75
C TYR A 37 -12.08 -4.79 -14.86
N TYR A 38 -11.55 -3.61 -15.22
CA TYR A 38 -10.54 -2.93 -14.40
C TYR A 38 -11.09 -2.47 -13.05
N LEU A 39 -12.32 -1.95 -13.00
CA LEU A 39 -12.96 -1.59 -11.73
C LEU A 39 -13.17 -2.80 -10.82
N ALA A 40 -13.58 -3.95 -11.36
CA ALA A 40 -13.71 -5.17 -10.59
C ALA A 40 -12.35 -5.65 -10.05
N ALA A 41 -11.29 -5.56 -10.84
CA ALA A 41 -9.94 -5.93 -10.41
C ALA A 41 -9.39 -4.99 -9.31
N SER A 42 -9.57 -3.68 -9.46
CA SER A 42 -9.22 -2.71 -8.41
C SER A 42 -10.00 -2.95 -7.13
N ARG A 43 -11.30 -3.27 -7.21
CA ARG A 43 -12.13 -3.60 -6.03
C ARG A 43 -11.61 -4.84 -5.31
N ARG A 44 -11.16 -5.87 -6.04
CA ARG A 44 -10.55 -7.08 -5.43
C ARG A 44 -9.23 -6.75 -4.74
N GLY A 45 -8.38 -5.92 -5.37
CA GLY A 45 -7.15 -5.42 -4.76
C GLY A 45 -7.43 -4.64 -3.48
N LEU A 46 -8.37 -3.70 -3.52
CA LEU A 46 -8.82 -2.92 -2.37
C LEU A 46 -9.39 -3.80 -1.25
N ALA A 47 -10.23 -4.79 -1.57
CA ALA A 47 -10.79 -5.71 -0.59
C ALA A 47 -9.69 -6.55 0.09
N GLY A 48 -8.72 -7.05 -0.68
CA GLY A 48 -7.55 -7.77 -0.15
C GLY A 48 -6.69 -6.88 0.76
N GLY A 49 -6.42 -5.64 0.33
CA GLY A 49 -5.68 -4.67 1.13
C GLY A 49 -6.42 -4.28 2.41
N ALA A 50 -7.72 -4.02 2.34
CA ALA A 50 -8.56 -3.70 3.49
C ALA A 50 -8.62 -4.84 4.50
N ALA A 51 -8.74 -6.09 4.04
CA ALA A 51 -8.72 -7.26 4.91
C ALA A 51 -7.36 -7.41 5.63
N GLY A 52 -6.25 -7.26 4.89
CA GLY A 52 -4.91 -7.34 5.46
C GLY A 52 -4.62 -6.21 6.46
N LEU A 53 -4.98 -4.97 6.14
CA LEU A 53 -4.86 -3.83 7.05
C LEU A 53 -5.76 -3.98 8.27
N GLY A 54 -6.98 -4.49 8.09
CA GLY A 54 -7.90 -4.77 9.19
C GLY A 54 -7.33 -5.78 10.17
N LEU A 55 -6.78 -6.89 9.67
CA LEU A 55 -6.11 -7.90 10.50
C LEU A 55 -4.93 -7.29 11.27
N LEU A 56 -4.08 -6.51 10.60
CA LEU A 56 -2.95 -5.84 11.24
C LEU A 56 -3.41 -4.85 12.32
N ALA A 57 -4.44 -4.05 12.04
CA ALA A 57 -5.02 -3.12 13.00
C ALA A 57 -5.60 -3.85 14.22
N SER A 58 -6.26 -5.00 14.02
CA SER A 58 -6.76 -5.84 15.11
C SER A 58 -5.63 -6.40 15.97
N LEU A 59 -4.52 -6.85 15.37
CA LEU A 59 -3.36 -7.34 16.12
C LEU A 59 -2.70 -6.23 16.94
N ILE A 60 -2.56 -5.03 16.36
CA ILE A 60 -2.05 -3.86 17.09
C ILE A 60 -3.01 -3.49 18.23
N GLY A 61 -4.31 -3.46 17.97
CA GLY A 61 -5.33 -3.18 18.98
C GLY A 61 -5.29 -4.16 20.15
N ALA A 62 -5.16 -5.46 19.86
CA ALA A 62 -4.99 -6.49 20.89
C ALA A 62 -3.68 -6.27 21.68
N ALA A 63 -2.55 -6.05 21.00
CA ALA A 63 -1.27 -5.83 21.66
C ALA A 63 -1.26 -4.58 22.57
N LEU A 64 -2.01 -3.54 22.22
CA LEU A 64 -2.23 -2.36 23.05
C LEU A 64 -3.17 -2.65 24.23
N ALA A 65 -4.24 -3.42 24.02
CA ALA A 65 -5.19 -3.79 25.06
C ALA A 65 -4.55 -4.65 26.16
N PHE A 66 -3.56 -5.47 25.83
CA PHE A 66 -2.78 -6.27 26.79
C PHE A 66 -1.51 -5.57 27.30
N SER A 67 -1.32 -4.28 26.99
CA SER A 67 -0.16 -3.50 27.46
C SER A 67 -0.41 -2.91 28.85
N ALA A 68 0.62 -2.91 29.69
CA ALA A 68 0.61 -2.19 30.97
C ALA A 68 0.52 -0.66 30.81
N ASP A 69 1.06 -0.12 29.71
CA ASP A 69 0.94 1.29 29.33
C ASP A 69 0.57 1.40 27.83
N PRO A 70 -0.73 1.43 27.50
CA PRO A 70 -1.20 1.56 26.12
C PRO A 70 -0.85 2.93 25.51
N GLY A 71 -0.77 3.98 26.31
CA GLY A 71 -0.55 5.35 25.86
C GLY A 71 0.87 5.55 25.34
N ALA A 72 1.87 5.15 26.12
CA ALA A 72 3.27 5.22 25.72
C ALA A 72 3.56 4.34 24.50
N ARG A 73 2.99 3.13 24.44
CA ARG A 73 3.14 2.24 23.28
C ARG A 73 2.49 2.79 22.02
N TYR A 74 1.29 3.36 22.13
CA TYR A 74 0.63 4.01 20.99
C TYR A 74 1.44 5.20 20.47
N ALA A 75 2.00 6.02 21.36
CA ALA A 75 2.87 7.13 20.98
C ALA A 75 4.13 6.63 20.24
N GLY A 76 4.74 5.54 20.70
CA GLY A 76 5.87 4.88 20.01
C GLY A 76 5.50 4.39 18.60
N LEU A 77 4.33 3.78 18.44
CA LEU A 77 3.83 3.34 17.13
C LEU A 77 3.54 4.52 16.19
N VAL A 78 2.96 5.61 16.71
CA VAL A 78 2.71 6.84 15.92
C VAL A 78 4.03 7.47 15.48
N ALA A 79 5.06 7.52 16.34
CA ALA A 79 6.37 8.03 15.99
C ALA A 79 7.06 7.17 14.91
N ALA A 80 6.98 5.83 15.05
CA ALA A 80 7.46 4.89 14.04
C ALA A 80 6.73 5.06 12.70
N GLY A 81 5.41 5.22 12.72
CA GLY A 81 4.59 5.48 11.54
C GLY A 81 4.89 6.82 10.87
N ALA A 82 5.15 7.88 11.65
CA ALA A 82 5.51 9.19 11.11
C ALA A 82 6.83 9.13 10.32
N ARG A 83 7.79 8.31 10.78
CA ARG A 83 9.05 8.06 10.06
C ARG A 83 8.85 7.24 8.79
N MET A 84 7.97 6.24 8.80
CA MET A 84 7.58 5.55 7.56
C MET A 84 6.97 6.54 6.57
N LEU A 85 6.16 7.48 7.05
CA LEU A 85 5.51 8.49 6.22
C LEU A 85 6.50 9.48 5.60
N GLN A 86 7.65 9.76 6.23
CA GLN A 86 8.70 10.59 5.62
C GLN A 86 9.29 9.95 4.35
N VAL A 87 9.38 8.62 4.32
CA VAL A 87 9.90 7.87 3.17
C VAL A 87 8.78 7.59 2.16
N LEU A 88 7.61 7.19 2.63
CA LEU A 88 6.47 6.83 1.78
C LEU A 88 5.73 8.05 1.21
N GLY A 89 5.71 9.16 1.93
CA GLY A 89 4.97 10.37 1.57
C GLY A 89 5.39 10.96 0.23
N PRO A 90 6.69 11.24 -0.01
CA PRO A 90 7.17 11.74 -1.30
C PRO A 90 6.86 10.78 -2.45
N PHE A 91 7.07 9.48 -2.23
CA PHE A 91 6.77 8.44 -3.22
C PHE A 91 5.28 8.40 -3.56
N ALA A 92 4.43 8.40 -2.55
CA ALA A 92 2.98 8.44 -2.71
C ALA A 92 2.50 9.72 -3.40
N ALA A 93 3.09 10.87 -3.09
CA ALA A 93 2.77 12.14 -3.74
C ALA A 93 3.04 12.07 -5.25
N ILE A 94 4.20 11.55 -5.65
CA ILE A 94 4.53 11.38 -7.08
C ILE A 94 3.57 10.40 -7.75
N ALA A 95 3.20 9.31 -7.08
CA ALA A 95 2.23 8.34 -7.60
C ALA A 95 0.83 8.98 -7.81
N VAL A 96 0.35 9.76 -6.84
CA VAL A 96 -0.92 10.48 -6.92
C VAL A 96 -0.88 11.56 -8.01
N LEU A 97 0.21 12.31 -8.11
CA LEU A 97 0.41 13.30 -9.17
C LEU A 97 0.41 12.65 -10.56
N SER A 98 1.06 11.50 -10.70
CA SER A 98 1.06 10.72 -11.94
C SER A 98 -0.35 10.24 -12.31
N LEU A 99 -1.14 9.83 -11.31
CA LEU A 99 -2.53 9.40 -11.51
C LEU A 99 -3.46 10.58 -11.88
N LEU A 100 -3.29 11.73 -11.23
CA LEU A 100 -4.02 12.97 -11.56
C LEU A 100 -3.68 13.43 -12.98
N ALA A 101 -2.40 13.40 -13.35
CA ALA A 101 -1.94 13.72 -14.68
C ALA A 101 -2.53 12.75 -15.73
N TYR A 102 -2.62 11.45 -15.43
CA TYR A 102 -3.33 10.49 -16.31
C TYR A 102 -4.80 10.88 -16.55
N TRP A 103 -5.50 11.35 -15.53
CA TRP A 103 -6.92 11.74 -15.61
C TRP A 103 -7.14 13.06 -16.36
N LEU A 104 -6.21 14.00 -16.24
CA LEU A 104 -6.33 15.35 -16.79
C LEU A 104 -5.71 15.49 -18.20
N LEU A 105 -4.72 14.66 -18.56
CA LEU A 105 -4.04 14.79 -19.86
C LEU A 105 -4.75 14.03 -20.99
N PRO A 106 -4.71 14.56 -22.23
CA PRO A 106 -5.20 13.86 -23.41
C PRO A 106 -4.45 12.54 -23.66
N LEU A 107 -5.13 11.57 -24.31
CA LEU A 107 -4.75 10.16 -24.50
C LEU A 107 -3.26 9.89 -24.78
N ARG A 108 -2.60 10.72 -25.59
CA ARG A 108 -1.17 10.57 -25.91
C ARG A 108 -0.25 10.87 -24.72
N GLY A 109 -0.51 11.93 -23.95
CA GLY A 109 0.27 12.28 -22.76
C GLY A 109 0.00 11.33 -21.58
N SER A 110 -1.25 10.89 -21.45
CA SER A 110 -1.71 9.93 -20.45
C SER A 110 -0.96 8.58 -20.53
N THR A 111 -0.65 8.12 -21.74
CA THR A 111 0.11 6.88 -21.98
C THR A 111 1.59 7.04 -21.60
N PHE A 112 2.19 8.20 -21.90
CA PHE A 112 3.59 8.51 -21.58
C PHE A 112 3.82 8.65 -20.07
N VAL A 113 2.88 9.28 -19.36
CA VAL A 113 2.90 9.41 -17.89
C VAL A 113 2.74 8.05 -17.20
N ILE A 114 1.91 7.15 -17.73
CA ILE A 114 1.84 5.77 -17.20
C ILE A 114 3.15 5.01 -17.42
N LEU A 115 3.77 5.16 -18.58
CA LEU A 115 4.99 4.43 -18.93
C LEU A 115 6.19 4.86 -18.06
N ILE A 116 6.34 6.18 -17.86
CA ILE A 116 7.45 6.77 -17.11
C ILE A 116 7.17 6.87 -15.61
N GLY A 117 5.93 7.08 -15.22
CA GLY A 117 5.54 7.17 -13.81
C GLY A 117 5.18 5.80 -13.26
N LEU A 118 4.08 5.23 -13.73
CA LEU A 118 3.53 4.01 -13.13
C LEU A 118 4.45 2.80 -13.33
N GLY A 119 5.08 2.66 -14.50
CA GLY A 119 6.02 1.56 -14.82
C GLY A 119 7.15 1.40 -13.79
N PRO A 120 8.10 2.33 -13.68
CA PRO A 120 9.20 2.20 -12.72
C PRO A 120 8.76 2.27 -11.26
N PHE A 121 7.67 2.97 -10.93
CA PHE A 121 7.14 2.99 -9.56
C PHE A 121 6.67 1.61 -9.09
N THR A 122 6.25 0.72 -10.00
CA THR A 122 5.89 -0.66 -9.62
C THR A 122 7.09 -1.49 -9.17
N LEU A 123 8.25 -1.28 -9.78
CA LEU A 123 9.50 -1.95 -9.42
C LEU A 123 10.16 -1.30 -8.19
N ALA A 124 10.04 0.02 -8.05
CA ALA A 124 10.57 0.76 -6.90
C ALA A 124 9.76 0.51 -5.62
N ARG A 125 8.46 0.20 -5.73
CA ARG A 125 7.54 -0.03 -4.59
C ARG A 125 8.09 -0.99 -3.52
N PRO A 126 8.51 -2.24 -3.83
CA PRO A 126 9.05 -3.15 -2.82
C PRO A 126 10.31 -2.59 -2.14
N VAL A 127 11.19 -1.95 -2.88
CA VAL A 127 12.42 -1.34 -2.33
C VAL A 127 12.07 -0.20 -1.39
N VAL A 128 11.16 0.69 -1.77
CA VAL A 128 10.73 1.84 -0.96
C VAL A 128 10.00 1.39 0.31
N VAL A 129 9.12 0.39 0.21
CA VAL A 129 8.43 -0.18 1.38
C VAL A 129 9.43 -0.82 2.35
N PHE A 130 10.41 -1.56 1.83
CA PHE A 130 11.45 -2.16 2.65
C PHE A 130 12.35 -1.11 3.31
N ALA A 131 12.75 -0.07 2.57
CA ALA A 131 13.52 1.05 3.09
C ALA A 131 12.74 1.83 4.17
N ALA A 132 11.44 2.06 3.99
CA ALA A 132 10.60 2.71 4.98
C ALA A 132 10.47 1.86 6.27
N ALA A 133 10.33 0.55 6.13
CA ALA A 133 10.31 -0.37 7.28
C ALA A 133 11.65 -0.38 8.01
N LEU A 134 12.77 -0.43 7.27
CA LEU A 134 14.11 -0.42 7.85
C LEU A 134 14.43 0.92 8.53
N TRP A 135 14.02 2.04 7.93
CA TRP A 135 14.17 3.39 8.51
C TRP A 135 13.37 3.57 9.80
N SER A 136 12.16 3.01 9.84
CA SER A 136 11.32 2.99 11.04
C SER A 136 11.92 2.13 12.15
N ALA A 137 12.42 0.95 11.79
CA ALA A 137 13.06 -0.01 12.69
C ALA A 137 14.40 0.50 13.25
N ALA A 138 15.28 1.06 12.41
CA ALA A 138 16.59 1.56 12.82
C ALA A 138 16.52 2.70 13.84
N ALA A 139 15.41 3.44 13.87
CA ALA A 139 15.22 4.57 14.76
C ALA A 139 14.43 4.21 16.04
N SER A 140 14.00 2.95 16.22
CA SER A 140 13.25 2.48 17.39
C SER A 140 13.91 1.23 17.98
N SER A 141 14.29 1.29 19.25
CA SER A 141 14.83 0.12 19.99
C SER A 141 13.74 -0.86 20.44
N ASP A 142 12.46 -0.56 20.17
CA ASP A 142 11.32 -1.36 20.61
C ASP A 142 10.99 -2.48 19.60
N TRP A 143 11.05 -3.73 20.06
CA TRP A 143 10.75 -4.92 19.25
C TRP A 143 9.32 -4.92 18.70
N LEU A 144 8.38 -4.26 19.37
CA LEU A 144 7.00 -4.10 18.88
C LEU A 144 6.95 -3.21 17.63
N ALA A 145 7.75 -2.16 17.57
CA ALA A 145 7.83 -1.29 16.39
C ALA A 145 8.40 -2.05 15.19
N TRP A 146 9.41 -2.92 15.42
CA TRP A 146 10.00 -3.75 14.38
C TRP A 146 9.00 -4.76 13.81
N THR A 147 8.32 -5.50 14.69
CA THR A 147 7.34 -6.52 14.27
C THR A 147 6.17 -5.89 13.53
N VAL A 148 5.66 -4.74 13.97
CA VAL A 148 4.58 -4.01 13.29
C VAL A 148 5.03 -3.46 11.94
N ALA A 149 6.24 -2.88 11.84
CA ALA A 149 6.77 -2.37 10.57
C ALA A 149 7.00 -3.49 9.53
N LEU A 150 7.56 -4.63 9.95
CA LEU A 150 7.71 -5.81 9.11
C LEU A 150 6.36 -6.41 8.71
N ALA A 151 5.43 -6.54 9.64
CA ALA A 151 4.09 -7.04 9.35
C ALA A 151 3.35 -6.12 8.37
N ALA A 152 3.46 -4.81 8.52
CA ALA A 152 2.89 -3.84 7.57
C ALA A 152 3.48 -3.99 6.16
N ALA A 153 4.81 -4.12 6.06
CA ALA A 153 5.49 -4.32 4.78
C ALA A 153 5.04 -5.64 4.11
N VAL A 154 4.97 -6.73 4.88
CA VAL A 154 4.51 -8.03 4.39
C VAL A 154 3.06 -7.95 3.92
N VAL A 155 2.15 -7.34 4.70
CA VAL A 155 0.74 -7.20 4.32
C VAL A 155 0.62 -6.43 3.01
N VAL A 156 1.28 -5.28 2.88
CA VAL A 156 1.21 -4.43 1.67
C VAL A 156 1.78 -5.14 0.44
N LEU A 157 2.88 -5.88 0.59
CA LEU A 157 3.51 -6.61 -0.51
C LEU A 157 2.78 -7.90 -0.87
N ALA A 158 2.13 -8.57 0.10
CA ALA A 158 1.42 -9.82 -0.11
C ALA A 158 0.11 -9.65 -0.90
N VAL A 159 -0.49 -8.46 -0.94
CA VAL A 159 -1.73 -8.20 -1.69
C VAL A 159 -1.58 -8.54 -3.18
N GLU A 160 -0.47 -8.17 -3.79
CA GLU A 160 -0.23 -8.37 -5.23
C GLU A 160 -0.14 -9.87 -5.61
N PRO A 161 0.70 -10.71 -4.96
CA PRO A 161 0.73 -12.15 -5.22
C PRO A 161 -0.54 -12.87 -4.77
N LEU A 162 -1.22 -12.44 -3.69
CA LEU A 162 -2.49 -13.04 -3.26
C LEU A 162 -3.60 -12.81 -4.30
N VAL A 163 -3.74 -11.58 -4.78
CA VAL A 163 -4.72 -11.25 -5.83
C VAL A 163 -4.37 -12.00 -7.13
N HIS A 164 -3.08 -12.09 -7.46
CA HIS A 164 -2.64 -12.83 -8.63
C HIS A 164 -2.93 -14.33 -8.54
N ARG A 165 -2.58 -15.00 -7.42
CA ARG A 165 -2.80 -16.44 -7.24
C ARG A 165 -4.27 -16.81 -7.10
N ARG A 166 -5.10 -15.95 -6.51
CA ARG A 166 -6.49 -16.30 -6.17
C ARG A 166 -7.48 -16.02 -7.30
N TRP A 167 -7.17 -15.09 -8.21
CA TRP A 167 -8.07 -14.73 -9.31
C TRP A 167 -7.48 -14.94 -10.71
N TYR A 168 -6.18 -15.21 -10.83
CA TYR A 168 -5.50 -15.26 -12.13
C TYR A 168 -4.49 -16.41 -12.24
N ARG A 169 -4.74 -17.54 -11.56
CA ARG A 169 -3.99 -18.78 -11.80
C ARG A 169 -4.10 -19.14 -13.29
N PRO A 170 -2.98 -19.48 -13.97
CA PRO A 170 -3.03 -20.23 -15.22
C PRO A 170 -3.53 -21.65 -14.88
N GLY A 171 -4.62 -22.08 -15.51
CA GLY A 171 -5.34 -23.33 -15.24
C GLY A 171 -6.78 -22.99 -14.85
N ASP A 172 -7.75 -22.98 -15.75
CA ASP A 172 -7.92 -23.87 -16.92
C ASP A 172 -7.88 -23.17 -18.30
#